data_AF-A0A171KVD1-F1
#
_entry.id   AF-A0A171KVD1-F1
#
_cell.length_a   1.000
_cell.length_b   1.000
_cell.length_c   1.000
_cell.angle_alpha   90.00
_cell.angle_beta   90.00
_cell.angle_gamma   90.00
#
_symmetry.space_group_name_H-M   'P 1'
#
loop_
_entity.id
_entity.type
_entity.pdbx_description
1 polymer ?
#
loop_
_entity_poly.entity_id
_entity_poly.type
_entity_poly.pdbx_seq_one_letter_code
_entity_poly.pdbx_strand_id
1 'polypeptide(L)'
;MNTASTLAPLLFNLYGSCTRTECWTQALDLLCDELGAKAAAVYCVSFDDQRAVPYWMSYNSRFDSDSYQAAIADDHNPRLEARRLRQRSGTDGLGSDDTLFSPSEYSARAQLQRRFADIGLGRFIGAIAPLDTDRYFTVALFREPEDPHEYSEAQRQMLSALLPHFVQATQLSETMTQGRFAATLVDGHLERWPCALVLCDTQGQVQWLNRQAKTLLYRGAGLQVRNGELRAGLPDTQKRLAEACQEALQRDSATYLALETLQGRLQLALQPVTPAHESSASYLLISIATEDQTGLVPPDALRALFDLTEAEAQLASALVAGMTVEQYAQKRGVTVGTARYQLNQVLVKSGARRQADLVRRVLNSAAAHLAVLGQHMEPDA
;
A
#
# COMPACT_ATOMS: atom_id res chain seq x y z
N MET A 1 14.78 -10.85 42.90
CA MET A 1 13.55 -10.92 42.09
C MET A 1 13.91 -11.45 40.72
N ASN A 2 13.12 -12.38 40.17
CA ASN A 2 13.48 -13.17 39.00
C ASN A 2 13.26 -12.33 37.72
N THR A 3 14.34 -11.79 37.14
CA THR A 3 14.33 -10.88 35.97
C THR A 3 13.64 -11.47 34.73
N ALA A 4 13.56 -12.80 34.63
CA ALA A 4 12.83 -13.48 33.56
C ALA A 4 11.31 -13.22 33.58
N SER A 5 10.72 -12.87 34.74
CA SER A 5 9.27 -12.67 34.87
C SER A 5 8.81 -11.26 34.48
N THR A 6 9.69 -10.25 34.52
CA THR A 6 9.33 -8.84 34.20
C THR A 6 9.48 -8.50 32.72
N LEU A 7 10.33 -9.21 31.97
CA LEU A 7 10.53 -8.93 30.53
C LEU A 7 9.48 -9.56 29.60
N ALA A 8 8.75 -10.58 30.06
CA ALA A 8 7.78 -11.28 29.21
C ALA A 8 6.64 -10.37 28.69
N PRO A 9 6.03 -9.48 29.48
CA PRO A 9 5.04 -8.52 28.98
C PRO A 9 5.63 -7.52 27.97
N LEU A 10 6.88 -7.10 28.15
CA LEU A 10 7.57 -6.21 27.22
C LEU A 10 7.74 -6.90 25.88
N LEU A 11 8.30 -8.12 25.86
CA LEU A 11 8.49 -8.88 24.63
C LEU A 11 7.16 -9.22 23.95
N PHE A 12 6.12 -9.55 24.72
CA PHE A 12 4.79 -9.81 24.18
C PHE A 12 4.23 -8.61 23.42
N ASN A 13 4.31 -7.40 24.01
CA ASN A 13 3.88 -6.18 23.33
C ASN A 13 4.79 -5.83 22.16
N LEU A 14 6.10 -5.97 22.32
CA LEU A 14 7.06 -5.72 21.25
C LEU A 14 6.80 -6.59 20.02
N TYR A 15 6.56 -7.90 20.17
CA TYR A 15 6.21 -8.75 19.03
C TYR A 15 4.77 -8.52 18.55
N GLY A 16 3.84 -8.16 19.44
CA GLY A 16 2.48 -7.74 19.07
C GLY A 16 2.45 -6.51 18.14
N SER A 17 3.47 -5.65 18.24
CA SER A 17 3.65 -4.46 17.41
C SER A 17 3.76 -4.74 15.91
N CYS A 18 4.09 -5.98 15.52
CA CYS A 18 4.14 -6.39 14.13
C CYS A 18 2.78 -6.31 13.42
N THR A 19 1.69 -6.32 14.19
CA THR A 19 0.31 -6.29 13.66
C THR A 19 -0.53 -5.12 14.16
N ARG A 20 -0.11 -4.49 15.26
CA ARG A 20 -0.86 -3.44 15.99
C ARG A 20 0.09 -2.36 16.46
N THR A 21 0.03 -1.19 15.83
CA THR A 21 0.99 -0.10 16.09
C THR A 21 0.97 0.39 17.54
N GLU A 22 -0.17 0.34 18.21
CA GLU A 22 -0.34 0.73 19.62
C GLU A 22 0.51 -0.10 20.61
N CYS A 23 0.90 -1.31 20.23
CA CYS A 23 1.73 -2.16 21.07
C CYS A 23 3.18 -1.64 21.19
N TRP A 24 3.64 -0.77 20.27
CA TRP A 24 4.92 -0.08 20.41
C TRP A 24 4.94 0.81 21.66
N THR A 25 3.96 1.68 21.80
CA THR A 25 3.86 2.60 22.94
C THR A 25 3.80 1.86 24.26
N GLN A 26 3.04 0.76 24.33
CA GLN A 26 2.94 -0.10 25.52
C GLN A 26 4.27 -0.80 25.85
N ALA A 27 4.99 -1.31 24.85
CA ALA A 27 6.31 -1.91 25.04
C ALA A 27 7.33 -0.89 25.57
N LEU A 28 7.25 0.35 25.07
CA LEU A 28 8.14 1.44 25.50
C LEU A 28 7.80 1.95 26.91
N ASP A 29 6.53 1.94 27.32
CA ASP A 29 6.17 2.25 28.70
C ASP A 29 6.73 1.22 29.68
N LEU A 30 6.62 -0.07 29.35
CA LEU A 30 7.22 -1.15 30.13
C LEU A 30 8.75 -1.08 30.15
N LEU A 31 9.37 -0.69 29.03
CA LEU A 31 10.82 -0.46 28.95
C LEU A 31 11.24 0.67 29.89
N CYS A 32 10.50 1.78 29.90
CA CYS A 32 10.73 2.89 30.82
C CYS A 32 10.64 2.45 32.27
N ASP A 33 9.61 1.70 32.63
CA ASP A 33 9.40 1.24 34.01
C ASP A 33 10.53 0.29 34.48
N GLU A 34 10.95 -0.65 33.63
CA GLU A 34 12.00 -1.63 33.98
C GLU A 34 13.40 -0.98 34.04
N LEU A 35 13.67 0.02 33.18
CA LEU A 35 14.95 0.75 33.16
C LEU A 35 14.96 2.01 34.04
N GLY A 36 13.86 2.32 34.72
CA GLY A 36 13.71 3.55 35.49
C GLY A 36 13.95 4.81 34.63
N ALA A 37 13.51 4.78 33.37
CA ALA A 37 13.53 5.93 32.48
C ALA A 37 12.19 6.69 32.59
N LYS A 38 12.25 8.01 32.42
CA LYS A 38 11.06 8.86 32.28
C LYS A 38 10.40 8.65 30.92
N ALA A 39 11.23 8.66 29.88
CA ALA A 39 10.77 8.73 28.51
C ALA A 39 11.63 7.86 27.59
N ALA A 40 10.98 7.26 26.59
CA ALA A 40 11.62 6.46 25.56
C ALA A 40 11.14 6.88 24.17
N ALA A 41 12.09 6.98 23.25
CA ALA A 41 11.83 7.10 21.82
C ALA A 41 12.58 5.98 21.10
N VAL A 42 11.94 5.39 20.10
CA VAL A 42 12.58 4.50 19.14
C VAL A 42 12.38 5.03 17.75
N TYR A 43 13.38 4.86 16.91
CA TYR A 43 13.30 5.34 15.55
C TYR A 43 14.23 4.57 14.64
N CYS A 44 13.79 4.41 13.39
CA CYS A 44 14.61 3.85 12.34
C CYS A 44 15.24 4.98 11.54
N VAL A 45 16.52 4.84 11.24
CA VAL A 45 17.30 5.82 10.49
C VAL A 45 17.94 5.18 9.27
N SER A 46 18.02 5.94 8.19
CA SER A 46 19.02 5.75 7.15
C SER A 46 20.13 6.79 7.35
N PHE A 47 21.26 6.61 6.68
CA PHE A 47 22.31 7.62 6.66
C PHE A 47 22.34 8.34 5.32
N ASP A 48 22.43 9.66 5.35
CA ASP A 48 23.02 10.44 4.26
C ASP A 48 24.56 10.53 4.45
N ASP A 49 25.26 11.29 3.62
CA ASP A 49 26.72 11.42 3.69
C ASP A 49 27.23 11.95 5.06
N GLN A 50 26.41 12.65 5.84
CA GLN A 50 26.85 13.35 7.06
C GLN A 50 26.02 13.03 8.31
N ARG A 51 24.78 12.54 8.18
CA ARG A 51 23.79 12.46 9.27
C ARG A 51 22.86 11.26 9.13
N ALA A 52 22.30 10.85 10.27
CA ALA A 52 21.17 9.93 10.33
C ALA A 52 19.86 10.69 10.07
N VAL A 53 19.06 10.18 9.14
CA VAL A 53 17.75 10.70 8.77
C VAL A 53 16.69 9.73 9.29
N PRO A 54 15.92 10.10 10.34
CA PRO A 54 14.82 9.29 10.82
C PRO A 54 13.72 9.19 9.76
N TYR A 55 13.29 7.96 9.44
CA TYR A 55 12.17 7.71 8.53
C TYR A 55 10.95 7.09 9.22
N TRP A 56 11.12 6.63 10.45
CA TRP A 56 10.04 6.09 11.29
C TRP A 56 10.38 6.34 12.76
N MET A 57 9.39 6.70 13.57
CA MET A 57 9.55 6.95 15.00
C MET A 57 8.33 6.46 15.78
N SER A 58 8.57 6.06 17.03
CA SER A 58 7.53 5.76 18.02
C SER A 58 8.01 6.13 19.42
N TYR A 59 7.06 6.38 20.31
CA TYR A 59 7.32 6.90 21.65
C TYR A 59 6.49 6.19 22.71
N ASN A 60 6.97 6.22 23.94
CA ASN A 60 6.16 5.81 25.10
C ASN A 60 5.08 6.85 25.40
N SER A 61 4.03 6.49 26.16
CA SER A 61 2.84 7.34 26.32
C SER A 61 3.11 8.66 27.06
N ARG A 62 4.22 8.75 27.79
CA ARG A 62 4.65 9.93 28.54
C ARG A 62 5.55 10.88 27.75
N PHE A 63 5.91 10.53 26.51
CA PHE A 63 6.82 11.33 25.70
C PHE A 63 6.09 12.50 25.05
N ASP A 64 6.55 13.73 25.30
CA ASP A 64 6.05 14.93 24.62
C ASP A 64 6.73 15.09 23.26
N SER A 65 6.13 14.49 22.22
CA SER A 65 6.67 14.54 20.87
C SER A 65 6.65 15.93 20.26
N ASP A 66 5.68 16.76 20.61
CA ASP A 66 5.51 18.10 20.04
C ASP A 66 6.61 19.03 20.56
N SER A 67 6.87 19.00 21.87
CA SER A 67 7.99 19.74 22.47
C SER A 67 9.34 19.24 21.98
N TYR A 68 9.51 17.92 21.83
CA TYR A 68 10.73 17.35 21.25
C TYR A 68 10.95 17.83 19.81
N GLN A 69 9.90 17.83 18.98
CA GLN A 69 9.99 18.26 17.60
C GLN A 69 10.30 19.76 17.50
N ALA A 70 9.68 20.58 18.34
CA ALA A 70 9.93 22.03 18.35
C ALA A 70 11.31 22.41 18.92
N ALA A 71 11.80 21.71 19.95
CA ALA A 71 12.99 22.12 20.69
C ALA A 71 14.27 21.36 20.30
N ILE A 72 14.15 20.15 19.76
CA ILE A 72 15.27 19.25 19.44
C ILE A 72 15.37 18.94 17.95
N ALA A 73 14.24 18.78 17.25
CA ALA A 73 14.19 18.33 15.86
C ALA A 73 14.52 19.41 14.81
N ASP A 74 15.35 20.38 15.18
CA ASP A 74 16.15 21.08 14.19
C ASP A 74 17.18 20.11 13.58
N ASP A 75 17.62 20.39 12.36
CA ASP A 75 18.70 19.69 11.62
C ASP A 75 20.07 19.62 12.35
N HIS A 76 20.11 20.03 13.62
CA HIS A 76 21.30 20.27 14.43
C HIS A 76 21.37 19.41 15.70
N ASN A 77 20.52 18.39 15.91
CA ASN A 77 20.77 17.43 17.00
C ASN A 77 22.12 16.74 16.76
N PRO A 78 23.17 17.01 17.56
CA PRO A 78 24.50 16.47 17.28
C PRO A 78 24.52 14.95 17.40
N ARG A 79 23.63 14.34 18.20
CA ARG A 79 23.56 12.87 18.34
C ARG A 79 23.27 12.17 17.01
N LEU A 80 22.65 12.85 16.04
CA LEU A 80 22.33 12.31 14.72
C LEU A 80 23.46 12.47 13.70
N GLU A 81 24.63 13.03 14.04
CA GLU A 81 25.76 13.03 13.12
C GLU A 81 26.26 11.61 12.82
N ALA A 82 26.43 11.27 11.54
CA ALA A 82 26.71 9.91 11.10
C ALA A 82 27.97 9.33 11.74
N ARG A 83 29.02 10.16 11.92
CA ARG A 83 30.25 9.76 12.59
C ARG A 83 30.03 9.24 14.02
N ARG A 84 29.07 9.79 14.77
CA ARG A 84 28.81 9.41 16.16
C ARG A 84 28.06 8.09 16.24
N LEU A 85 27.10 7.89 15.34
CA LEU A 85 26.28 6.68 15.31
C LEU A 85 27.02 5.49 14.65
N ARG A 86 27.74 5.71 13.54
CA ARG A 86 28.53 4.65 12.88
C ARG A 86 29.65 4.12 13.76
N GLN A 87 30.29 4.97 14.57
CA GLN A 87 31.27 4.53 15.57
C GLN A 87 30.66 3.56 16.60
N ARG A 88 29.38 3.72 16.92
CA ARG A 88 28.68 2.90 17.92
C ARG A 88 28.17 1.59 17.35
N SER A 89 27.67 1.60 16.11
CA SER A 89 27.23 0.38 15.41
C SER A 89 28.34 -0.68 15.25
N GLY A 90 29.61 -0.31 15.37
CA GLY A 90 30.76 -1.24 15.36
C GLY A 90 31.18 -1.80 16.74
N THR A 91 30.44 -1.49 17.81
CA THR A 91 30.73 -1.91 19.20
C THR A 91 29.51 -2.63 19.81
N ASP A 92 29.23 -2.48 21.11
CA ASP A 92 28.02 -3.03 21.76
C ASP A 92 26.73 -2.27 21.37
N GLY A 93 26.85 -1.23 20.55
CA GLY A 93 25.74 -0.41 20.05
C GLY A 93 25.27 0.64 21.03
N LEU A 94 25.75 0.67 22.28
CA LEU A 94 25.26 1.55 23.33
C LEU A 94 26.09 2.85 23.43
N GLY A 95 25.43 3.95 23.78
CA GLY A 95 26.09 5.23 24.00
C GLY A 95 25.32 6.16 24.92
N SER A 96 26.03 6.79 25.86
CA SER A 96 25.58 7.99 26.58
C SER A 96 26.30 9.22 26.06
N ASP A 97 25.87 10.42 26.48
CA ASP A 97 26.53 11.67 26.09
C ASP A 97 28.03 11.71 26.47
N ASP A 98 28.44 11.03 27.53
CA ASP A 98 29.87 10.92 27.91
C ASP A 98 30.70 10.17 26.88
N THR A 99 30.06 9.27 26.12
CA THR A 99 30.71 8.41 25.14
C THR A 99 30.53 8.91 23.71
N LEU A 100 29.49 9.71 23.45
CA LEU A 100 29.16 10.24 22.12
C LEU A 100 29.90 11.54 21.78
N PHE A 101 30.40 12.26 22.79
CA PHE A 101 31.07 13.54 22.62
C PHE A 101 32.52 13.46 23.11
N SER A 102 33.45 13.93 22.27
CA SER A 102 34.84 14.07 22.66
C SER A 102 35.06 15.31 23.56
N PRO A 103 36.19 15.40 24.30
CA PRO A 103 36.45 16.52 25.21
C PRO A 103 36.36 17.92 24.55
N SER A 104 36.71 18.04 23.27
CA SER A 104 36.59 19.31 22.53
C SER A 104 35.14 19.73 22.27
N GLU A 105 34.16 18.83 22.46
CA GLU A 105 32.75 19.04 22.13
C GLU A 105 31.86 19.19 23.38
N TYR A 106 32.45 19.27 24.57
CA TYR A 106 31.71 19.36 25.83
C TYR A 106 30.79 20.59 25.93
N SER A 107 31.15 21.69 25.27
CA SER A 107 30.26 22.87 25.17
C SER A 107 28.99 22.55 24.37
N ALA A 108 29.11 21.86 23.23
CA ALA A 108 27.97 21.46 22.42
C ALA A 108 27.10 20.43 23.16
N ARG A 109 27.74 19.49 23.87
CA ARG A 109 27.06 18.55 24.76
C ARG A 109 26.25 19.25 25.85
N ALA A 110 26.85 20.22 26.53
CA ALA A 110 26.17 20.98 27.59
C ALA A 110 24.99 21.79 27.05
N GLN A 111 25.11 22.39 25.86
CA GLN A 111 24.00 23.08 25.19
C GLN A 111 22.86 22.12 24.85
N LEU A 112 23.19 20.94 24.32
CA LEU A 112 22.21 19.89 24.03
C LEU A 112 21.48 19.43 25.30
N GLN A 113 22.22 19.18 26.39
CA GLN A 113 21.66 18.76 27.66
C GLN A 113 20.70 19.81 28.25
N ARG A 114 21.00 21.11 28.10
CA ARG A 114 20.08 22.18 28.51
C ARG A 114 18.78 22.17 27.70
N ARG A 115 18.87 22.08 26.36
CA ARG A 115 17.68 22.00 25.49
C ARG A 115 16.78 20.82 25.84
N PHE A 116 17.38 19.67 26.16
CA PHE A 116 16.63 18.51 26.62
C PHE A 116 15.99 18.75 28.00
N ALA A 117 16.71 19.35 28.94
CA ALA A 117 16.18 19.68 30.26
C ALA A 117 15.00 20.67 30.19
N ASP A 118 15.03 21.64 29.27
CA ASP A 118 13.96 22.62 29.06
C ASP A 118 12.62 21.96 28.64
N ILE A 119 12.68 20.78 27.99
CA ILE A 119 11.51 19.96 27.64
C ILE A 119 11.31 18.78 28.60
N GLY A 120 11.95 18.81 29.75
CA GLY A 120 11.77 17.81 30.81
C GLY A 120 12.49 16.48 30.56
N LEU A 121 13.51 16.43 29.70
CA LEU A 121 14.31 15.22 29.45
C LEU A 121 15.72 15.37 30.04
N GLY A 122 16.14 14.42 30.86
CA GLY A 122 17.42 14.43 31.58
C GLY A 122 18.48 13.55 30.94
N ARG A 123 19.17 12.77 31.79
CA ARG A 123 20.27 11.89 31.38
C ARG A 123 19.85 10.90 30.31
N PHE A 124 20.71 10.72 29.32
CA PHE A 124 20.44 9.94 28.12
C PHE A 124 21.29 8.68 28.05
N ILE A 125 20.65 7.58 27.67
CA ILE A 125 21.31 6.43 27.05
C ILE A 125 20.59 6.08 25.75
N GLY A 126 21.36 5.73 24.73
CA GLY A 126 20.81 5.19 23.49
C GLY A 126 21.51 3.92 23.07
N ALA A 127 20.86 3.22 22.16
CA ALA A 127 21.40 2.05 21.49
C ALA A 127 21.11 2.14 19.99
N ILE A 128 22.05 1.69 19.16
CA ILE A 128 21.89 1.57 17.71
C ILE A 128 22.28 0.16 17.25
N ALA A 129 21.47 -0.42 16.37
CA ALA A 129 21.74 -1.72 15.75
C ALA A 129 21.37 -1.72 14.26
N PRO A 130 22.10 -2.46 13.41
CA PRO A 130 21.77 -2.57 12.00
C PRO A 130 20.45 -3.34 11.79
N LEU A 131 19.59 -2.82 10.93
CA LEU A 131 18.45 -3.54 10.35
C LEU A 131 18.88 -4.27 9.07
N ASP A 132 19.69 -3.61 8.23
CA ASP A 132 20.33 -4.15 7.02
C ASP A 132 21.61 -3.36 6.69
N THR A 133 22.03 -3.32 5.43
CA THR A 133 23.26 -2.66 4.98
C THR A 133 23.29 -1.16 5.29
N ASP A 134 22.17 -0.45 5.10
CA ASP A 134 22.13 1.03 5.17
C ASP A 134 21.09 1.57 6.16
N ARG A 135 20.29 0.70 6.78
CA ARG A 135 19.24 1.07 7.74
C ARG A 135 19.54 0.55 9.14
N TYR A 136 19.19 1.36 10.13
CA TYR A 136 19.51 1.11 11.53
C TYR A 136 18.31 1.39 12.42
N PHE A 137 18.17 0.59 13.47
CA PHE A 137 17.22 0.81 14.55
C PHE A 137 17.91 1.51 15.71
N THR A 138 17.26 2.52 16.29
CA THR A 138 17.78 3.29 17.43
C THR A 138 16.77 3.33 18.57
N VAL A 139 17.26 3.20 19.80
CA VAL A 139 16.53 3.46 21.04
C VAL A 139 17.16 4.64 21.75
N ALA A 140 16.34 5.51 22.32
CA ALA A 140 16.73 6.65 23.14
C ALA A 140 15.92 6.62 24.44
N LEU A 141 16.60 6.57 25.58
CA LEU A 141 16.00 6.58 26.91
C LEU A 141 16.50 7.79 27.69
N PHE A 142 15.58 8.44 28.39
CA PHE A 142 15.82 9.66 29.14
C PHE A 142 15.36 9.51 30.58
N ARG A 143 16.16 9.99 31.52
CA ARG A 143 15.77 10.16 32.93
C ARG A 143 15.06 11.49 33.15
N GLU A 144 14.58 11.70 34.37
CA GLU A 144 14.19 13.02 34.84
C GLU A 144 15.39 13.99 34.81
N PRO A 145 15.21 15.29 34.48
CA PRO A 145 16.29 16.28 34.50
C PRO A 145 16.98 16.41 35.86
N GLU A 146 16.22 16.21 36.94
CA GLU A 146 16.70 16.30 38.32
C GLU A 146 17.50 15.08 38.76
N ASP A 147 17.43 13.96 38.02
CA ASP A 147 18.19 12.76 38.31
C ASP A 147 19.60 12.83 37.68
N PRO A 148 20.67 13.04 38.48
CA PRO A 148 22.01 13.18 37.95
C PRO A 148 22.66 11.83 37.61
N HIS A 149 22.04 10.70 37.97
CA HIS A 149 22.67 9.39 37.86
C HIS A 149 22.68 8.90 36.41
N GLU A 150 23.84 8.43 35.98
CA GLU A 150 23.98 7.70 34.72
C GLU A 150 23.30 6.32 34.82
N TYR A 151 22.93 5.76 33.68
CA TYR A 151 22.40 4.40 33.62
C TYR A 151 23.46 3.38 34.05
N SER A 152 23.08 2.50 34.99
CA SER A 152 23.97 1.51 35.59
C SER A 152 24.38 0.43 34.59
N GLU A 153 25.42 -0.33 34.90
CA GLU A 153 25.88 -1.43 34.06
C GLU A 153 24.80 -2.52 33.89
N ALA A 154 24.02 -2.80 34.92
CA ALA A 154 22.90 -3.74 34.82
C ALA A 154 21.81 -3.24 33.84
N GLN A 155 21.52 -1.94 33.85
CA GLN A 155 20.57 -1.32 32.92
C GLN A 155 21.09 -1.36 31.48
N ARG A 156 22.40 -1.10 31.28
CA ARG A 156 23.09 -1.20 29.99
C ARG A 156 23.01 -2.63 29.43
N GLN A 157 23.33 -3.64 30.25
CA GLN A 157 23.25 -5.04 29.86
C GLN A 157 21.83 -5.46 29.48
N MET A 158 20.81 -4.96 30.21
CA MET A 158 19.43 -5.26 29.87
C MET A 158 19.00 -4.62 28.55
N LEU A 159 19.37 -3.36 28.30
CA LEU A 159 19.10 -2.70 27.02
C LEU A 159 19.80 -3.43 25.85
N SER A 160 21.05 -3.83 26.05
CA SER A 160 21.83 -4.61 25.08
C SER A 160 21.16 -5.97 24.79
N ALA A 161 20.64 -6.66 25.81
CA ALA A 161 19.92 -7.92 25.63
C ALA A 161 18.56 -7.75 24.91
N LEU A 162 17.90 -6.60 25.05
CA LEU A 162 16.63 -6.30 24.38
C LEU A 162 16.80 -5.84 22.93
N LEU A 163 17.95 -5.25 22.58
CA LEU A 163 18.19 -4.64 21.28
C LEU A 163 17.96 -5.62 20.09
N PRO A 164 18.39 -6.90 20.13
CA PRO A 164 18.07 -7.87 19.07
C PRO A 164 16.58 -8.13 18.91
N HIS A 165 15.80 -8.10 19.99
CA HIS A 165 14.35 -8.27 19.93
C HIS A 165 13.66 -7.09 19.25
N PHE A 166 14.15 -5.87 19.50
CA PHE A 166 13.67 -4.67 18.83
C PHE A 166 13.97 -4.67 17.33
N VAL A 167 15.19 -5.06 16.94
CA VAL A 167 15.59 -5.24 15.54
C VAL A 167 14.68 -6.27 14.85
N GLN A 168 14.50 -7.45 15.47
CA GLN A 168 13.66 -8.51 14.93
C GLN A 168 12.19 -8.07 14.77
N ALA A 169 11.61 -7.43 15.79
CA ALA A 169 10.24 -6.94 15.73
C ALA A 169 10.05 -5.88 14.65
N THR A 170 11.04 -4.99 14.47
CA THR A 170 11.04 -3.98 13.40
C THR A 170 11.08 -4.64 12.02
N GLN A 171 12.00 -5.58 11.78
CA GLN A 171 12.10 -6.31 10.51
C GLN A 171 10.82 -7.10 10.18
N LEU A 172 10.21 -7.73 11.18
CA LEU A 172 8.93 -8.44 11.03
C LEU A 172 7.79 -7.46 10.69
N SER A 173 7.72 -6.32 11.39
CA SER A 173 6.73 -5.29 11.12
C SER A 173 6.87 -4.71 9.70
N GLU A 174 8.10 -4.42 9.25
CA GLU A 174 8.38 -3.95 7.89
C GLU A 174 7.95 -4.99 6.84
N THR A 175 8.31 -6.26 7.04
CA THR A 175 7.95 -7.35 6.12
C THR A 175 6.43 -7.53 6.03
N MET A 176 5.73 -7.52 7.17
CA MET A 176 4.26 -7.62 7.20
C MET A 176 3.59 -6.41 6.54
N THR A 177 4.11 -5.21 6.78
CA THR A 177 3.57 -3.96 6.20
C THR A 177 3.77 -3.93 4.69
N GLN A 178 4.96 -4.30 4.19
CA GLN A 178 5.26 -4.36 2.75
C GLN A 178 4.34 -5.36 2.03
N GLY A 179 4.15 -6.56 2.60
CA GLY A 179 3.24 -7.56 2.05
C GLY A 179 1.78 -7.07 2.00
N ARG A 180 1.33 -6.35 3.04
CA ARG A 180 -0.03 -5.79 3.10
C ARG A 180 -0.22 -4.58 2.18
N PHE A 181 0.81 -3.75 1.98
CA PHE A 181 0.68 -2.53 1.19
C PHE A 181 0.36 -2.83 -0.28
N ALA A 182 1.12 -3.73 -0.91
CA ALA A 182 0.86 -4.15 -2.29
C ALA A 182 -0.53 -4.78 -2.41
N ALA A 183 -0.91 -5.65 -1.47
CA ALA A 183 -2.24 -6.27 -1.45
C ALA A 183 -3.36 -5.22 -1.32
N THR A 184 -3.21 -4.22 -0.46
CA THR A 184 -4.20 -3.15 -0.25
C THR A 184 -4.34 -2.26 -1.49
N LEU A 185 -3.23 -1.92 -2.14
CA LEU A 185 -3.26 -1.18 -3.39
C LEU A 185 -3.98 -1.98 -4.49
N VAL A 186 -3.60 -3.26 -4.67
CA VAL A 186 -4.20 -4.14 -5.68
C VAL A 186 -5.68 -4.35 -5.41
N ASP A 187 -6.10 -4.62 -4.16
CA ASP A 187 -7.51 -4.76 -3.80
C ASP A 187 -8.29 -3.47 -4.08
N GLY A 188 -7.72 -2.32 -3.68
CA GLY A 188 -8.28 -1.01 -4.00
C GLY A 188 -8.39 -0.74 -5.51
N HIS A 189 -7.52 -1.32 -6.33
CA HIS A 189 -7.60 -1.28 -7.80
C HIS A 189 -8.67 -2.22 -8.34
N LEU A 190 -8.74 -3.46 -7.84
CA LEU A 190 -9.72 -4.47 -8.26
C LEU A 190 -11.16 -4.04 -7.93
N GLU A 191 -11.37 -3.35 -6.81
CA GLU A 191 -12.66 -2.74 -6.45
C GLU A 191 -13.13 -1.67 -7.45
N ARG A 192 -12.21 -1.03 -8.19
CA ARG A 192 -12.50 -0.02 -9.23
C ARG A 192 -12.37 -0.56 -10.65
N TRP A 193 -12.11 -1.86 -10.80
CA TRP A 193 -12.07 -2.52 -12.10
C TRP A 193 -13.45 -2.38 -12.79
N PRO A 194 -13.52 -2.13 -14.11
CA PRO A 194 -14.73 -1.71 -14.83
C PRO A 194 -15.64 -2.88 -15.15
N CYS A 195 -15.08 -4.09 -15.27
CA CYS A 195 -15.87 -5.28 -15.45
C CYS A 195 -16.18 -5.89 -14.08
N ALA A 196 -17.31 -6.57 -14.01
CA ALA A 196 -17.71 -7.29 -12.82
C ALA A 196 -16.78 -8.48 -12.63
N LEU A 197 -16.10 -8.54 -11.48
CA LEU A 197 -15.25 -9.65 -11.08
C LEU A 197 -15.86 -10.38 -9.89
N VAL A 198 -15.99 -11.69 -10.03
CA VAL A 198 -16.48 -12.61 -8.99
C VAL A 198 -15.43 -13.67 -8.75
N LEU A 199 -14.98 -13.83 -7.52
CA LEU A 199 -14.14 -14.96 -7.12
C LEU A 199 -15.01 -16.00 -6.43
N CYS A 200 -15.04 -17.22 -6.95
CA CYS A 200 -15.75 -18.35 -6.36
C CYS A 200 -14.79 -19.50 -6.03
N ASP A 201 -15.17 -20.36 -5.08
CA ASP A 201 -14.53 -21.66 -4.92
C ASP A 201 -15.02 -22.68 -5.98
N THR A 202 -14.52 -23.92 -5.92
CA THR A 202 -14.92 -25.00 -6.84
C THR A 202 -16.38 -25.43 -6.74
N GLN A 203 -17.08 -25.04 -5.68
CA GLN A 203 -18.50 -25.31 -5.46
C GLN A 203 -19.39 -24.14 -5.87
N GLY A 204 -18.81 -23.02 -6.34
CA GLY A 204 -19.54 -21.81 -6.73
C GLY A 204 -19.86 -20.88 -5.56
N GLN A 205 -19.31 -21.11 -4.38
CA GLN A 205 -19.44 -20.18 -3.25
C GLN A 205 -18.58 -18.95 -3.51
N VAL A 206 -19.22 -17.78 -3.46
CA VAL A 206 -18.60 -16.50 -3.68
C VAL A 206 -17.71 -16.16 -2.49
N GLN A 207 -16.42 -16.03 -2.75
CA GLN A 207 -15.40 -15.63 -1.78
C GLN A 207 -15.18 -14.11 -1.80
N TRP A 208 -15.31 -13.50 -2.97
CA TRP A 208 -15.07 -12.06 -3.15
C TRP A 208 -15.79 -11.51 -4.38
N LEU A 209 -16.14 -10.21 -4.32
CA LEU A 209 -16.81 -9.46 -5.38
C LEU A 209 -16.22 -8.05 -5.43
N ASN A 210 -15.93 -7.54 -6.62
CA ASN A 210 -15.68 -6.10 -6.78
C ASN A 210 -16.99 -5.29 -6.82
N ARG A 211 -16.86 -3.95 -6.76
CA ARG A 211 -17.97 -3.00 -6.84
C ARG A 211 -18.89 -3.22 -8.05
N GLN A 212 -18.32 -3.49 -9.23
CA GLN A 212 -19.11 -3.70 -10.45
C GLN A 212 -19.91 -5.00 -10.37
N ALA A 213 -19.32 -6.08 -9.86
CA ALA A 213 -20.02 -7.34 -9.63
C ALA A 213 -21.13 -7.19 -8.59
N LYS A 214 -20.88 -6.51 -7.48
CA LYS A 214 -21.91 -6.17 -6.49
C LYS A 214 -23.09 -5.48 -7.18
N THR A 215 -22.83 -4.41 -7.93
CA THR A 215 -23.86 -3.63 -8.64
C THR A 215 -24.64 -4.46 -9.65
N LEU A 216 -23.95 -5.25 -10.48
CA LEU A 216 -24.56 -6.11 -11.50
C LEU A 216 -25.46 -7.18 -10.88
N LEU A 217 -24.97 -7.85 -9.84
CA LEU A 217 -25.68 -8.94 -9.16
C LEU A 217 -26.86 -8.43 -8.32
N TYR A 218 -26.74 -7.26 -7.69
CA TYR A 218 -27.85 -6.61 -6.96
C TYR A 218 -29.01 -6.21 -7.89
N ARG A 219 -28.70 -5.76 -9.11
CA ARG A 219 -29.73 -5.46 -10.12
C ARG A 219 -30.44 -6.71 -10.65
N GLY A 220 -29.93 -7.91 -10.35
CA GLY A 220 -30.48 -9.16 -10.82
C GLY A 220 -30.43 -9.28 -12.34
N ALA A 221 -29.32 -8.88 -12.95
CA ALA A 221 -29.10 -8.84 -14.41
C ALA A 221 -28.99 -10.24 -15.06
N GLY A 222 -29.76 -11.22 -14.60
CA GLY A 222 -29.70 -12.64 -14.99
C GLY A 222 -28.79 -13.51 -14.11
N LEU A 223 -27.88 -12.90 -13.34
CA LEU A 223 -27.07 -13.54 -12.30
C LEU A 223 -27.35 -12.88 -10.94
N GLN A 224 -27.25 -13.66 -9.87
CA GLN A 224 -27.49 -13.23 -8.49
C GLN A 224 -26.69 -14.10 -7.50
N VAL A 225 -26.44 -13.59 -6.30
CA VAL A 225 -25.91 -14.41 -5.20
C VAL A 225 -27.06 -14.90 -4.33
N ARG A 226 -27.19 -16.22 -4.16
CA ARG A 226 -28.19 -16.83 -3.26
C ARG A 226 -27.51 -17.81 -2.32
N ASN A 227 -27.70 -17.62 -1.00
CA ASN A 227 -27.06 -18.42 0.04
C ASN A 227 -25.52 -18.49 -0.13
N GLY A 228 -24.89 -17.39 -0.53
CA GLY A 228 -23.45 -17.31 -0.78
C GLY A 228 -23.01 -17.84 -2.15
N GLU A 229 -23.88 -18.50 -2.92
CA GLU A 229 -23.53 -19.10 -4.21
C GLU A 229 -23.90 -18.19 -5.40
N LEU A 230 -23.03 -18.13 -6.41
CA LEU A 230 -23.34 -17.46 -7.67
C LEU A 230 -24.31 -18.32 -8.50
N ARG A 231 -25.51 -17.79 -8.78
CA ARG A 231 -26.54 -18.49 -9.54
C ARG A 231 -27.14 -17.65 -10.65
N ALA A 232 -27.48 -18.32 -11.75
CA ALA A 232 -28.31 -17.77 -12.80
C ALA A 232 -29.81 -17.82 -12.43
N GLY A 233 -30.58 -16.88 -12.98
CA GLY A 233 -32.02 -16.77 -12.73
C GLY A 233 -32.86 -17.88 -13.37
N LEU A 234 -32.40 -18.48 -14.47
CA LEU A 234 -33.12 -19.51 -15.23
C LEU A 234 -32.42 -20.87 -15.13
N PRO A 235 -33.16 -22.00 -15.07
CA PRO A 235 -32.57 -23.35 -14.94
C PRO A 235 -31.59 -23.71 -16.05
N ASP A 236 -31.91 -23.43 -17.31
CA ASP A 236 -31.04 -23.75 -18.44
C ASP A 236 -29.74 -22.93 -18.41
N THR A 237 -29.85 -21.65 -18.06
CA THR A 237 -28.70 -20.75 -17.86
C THR A 237 -27.84 -21.21 -16.68
N GLN A 238 -28.45 -21.68 -15.59
CA GLN A 238 -27.74 -22.22 -14.43
C GLN A 238 -26.96 -23.48 -14.80
N LYS A 239 -27.57 -24.38 -15.56
CA LYS A 239 -26.89 -25.60 -16.03
C LYS A 239 -25.66 -25.25 -16.88
N ARG A 240 -25.81 -24.33 -17.83
CA ARG A 240 -24.70 -23.86 -18.68
C ARG A 240 -23.58 -23.18 -17.88
N LEU A 241 -23.93 -22.39 -16.86
CA LEU A 241 -22.94 -21.78 -15.96
C LEU A 241 -22.15 -22.86 -15.19
N ALA A 242 -22.84 -23.85 -14.61
CA ALA A 242 -22.20 -24.93 -13.86
C ALA A 242 -21.28 -25.79 -14.74
N GLU A 243 -21.72 -26.12 -15.96
CA GLU A 243 -20.90 -26.86 -16.94
C GLU A 243 -19.64 -26.09 -17.31
N ALA A 244 -19.75 -24.77 -17.57
CA ALA A 244 -18.60 -23.93 -17.90
C ALA A 244 -17.60 -23.79 -16.72
N CYS A 245 -18.10 -23.68 -15.48
CA CYS A 245 -17.26 -23.66 -14.28
C CYS A 245 -16.47 -24.98 -14.15
N GLN A 246 -17.14 -26.12 -14.32
CA GLN A 246 -16.49 -27.44 -14.28
C GLN A 246 -15.47 -27.61 -15.40
N GLU A 247 -15.79 -27.18 -16.63
CA GLU A 247 -14.89 -27.24 -17.78
C GLU A 247 -13.63 -26.41 -17.55
N ALA A 248 -13.77 -25.19 -17.02
CA ALA A 248 -12.63 -24.32 -16.69
C ALA A 248 -11.69 -25.01 -15.68
N LEU A 249 -12.25 -25.51 -14.57
CA LEU A 249 -11.48 -26.20 -13.52
C LEU A 249 -10.80 -27.47 -14.04
N GLN A 250 -11.49 -28.27 -14.85
CA GLN A 250 -10.92 -29.52 -15.39
C GLN A 250 -9.79 -29.29 -16.39
N ARG A 251 -9.90 -28.25 -17.22
CA ARG A 251 -8.87 -27.91 -18.22
C ARG A 251 -7.74 -27.06 -17.68
N ASP A 252 -7.87 -26.53 -16.46
CA ASP A 252 -6.98 -25.53 -15.89
C ASP A 252 -6.69 -24.36 -16.86
N SER A 253 -7.74 -23.90 -17.55
CA SER A 253 -7.64 -22.84 -18.55
C SER A 253 -8.94 -22.05 -18.67
N ALA A 254 -8.86 -20.87 -19.29
CA ALA A 254 -10.01 -20.00 -19.46
C ALA A 254 -11.14 -20.66 -20.28
N THR A 255 -12.35 -20.67 -19.72
CA THR A 255 -13.58 -21.02 -20.45
C THR A 255 -14.42 -19.78 -20.66
N TYR A 256 -15.02 -19.64 -21.83
CA TYR A 256 -15.84 -18.48 -22.20
C TYR A 256 -17.30 -18.91 -22.38
N LEU A 257 -18.21 -18.12 -21.84
CA LEU A 257 -19.65 -18.42 -21.86
C LEU A 257 -20.45 -17.15 -22.17
N ALA A 258 -21.35 -17.25 -23.14
CA ALA A 258 -22.37 -16.23 -23.38
C ALA A 258 -23.72 -16.70 -22.82
N LEU A 259 -24.33 -15.90 -21.95
CA LEU A 259 -25.63 -16.15 -21.35
C LEU A 259 -26.64 -15.12 -21.85
N GLU A 260 -27.72 -15.62 -22.45
CA GLU A 260 -28.87 -14.78 -22.78
C GLU A 260 -29.72 -14.59 -21.52
N THR A 261 -30.05 -13.34 -21.20
CA THR A 261 -30.86 -12.96 -20.04
C THR A 261 -32.02 -12.08 -20.47
N LEU A 262 -32.97 -11.86 -19.56
CA LEU A 262 -34.09 -10.96 -19.83
C LEU A 262 -33.66 -9.49 -20.00
N GLN A 263 -32.50 -9.10 -19.45
CA GLN A 263 -31.96 -7.74 -19.54
C GLN A 263 -30.90 -7.58 -20.64
N GLY A 264 -30.68 -8.61 -21.48
CA GLY A 264 -29.67 -8.62 -22.53
C GLY A 264 -28.66 -9.76 -22.37
N ARG A 265 -27.53 -9.64 -23.05
CA ARG A 265 -26.53 -10.71 -23.09
C ARG A 265 -25.38 -10.46 -22.12
N LEU A 266 -25.03 -11.47 -21.34
CA LEU A 266 -23.83 -11.50 -20.52
C LEU A 266 -22.74 -12.30 -21.19
N GLN A 267 -21.52 -11.77 -21.18
CA GLN A 267 -20.31 -12.45 -21.63
C GLN A 267 -19.42 -12.73 -20.41
N LEU A 268 -19.11 -14.00 -20.20
CA LEU A 268 -18.33 -14.47 -19.06
C LEU A 268 -17.00 -15.05 -19.55
N ALA A 269 -15.91 -14.72 -18.87
CA ALA A 269 -14.68 -15.48 -18.93
C ALA A 269 -14.37 -16.03 -17.53
N LEU A 270 -14.23 -17.36 -17.45
CA LEU A 270 -14.00 -18.11 -16.23
C LEU A 270 -12.57 -18.62 -16.24
N GLN A 271 -11.73 -18.06 -15.37
CA GLN A 271 -10.32 -18.39 -15.27
C GLN A 271 -10.05 -19.10 -13.94
N PRO A 272 -9.55 -20.35 -13.95
CA PRO A 272 -9.00 -20.99 -12.76
C PRO A 272 -7.82 -20.18 -12.23
N VAL A 273 -7.80 -19.98 -10.92
CA VAL A 273 -6.72 -19.30 -10.21
C VAL A 273 -6.35 -20.11 -8.96
N THR A 274 -5.05 -20.32 -8.79
CA THR A 274 -4.48 -21.07 -7.67
C THR A 274 -3.60 -20.11 -6.85
N PRO A 275 -3.81 -19.98 -5.53
CA PRO A 275 -2.95 -19.14 -4.69
C PRO A 275 -1.50 -19.61 -4.77
N ALA A 276 -0.55 -18.68 -4.83
CA ALA A 276 0.88 -18.99 -5.03
C ALA A 276 1.51 -19.90 -3.94
N HIS A 277 0.85 -20.04 -2.79
CA HIS A 277 1.33 -20.83 -1.64
C HIS A 277 0.40 -21.98 -1.25
N GLU A 278 -0.68 -22.22 -1.99
CA GLU A 278 -1.60 -23.34 -1.76
C GLU A 278 -1.75 -24.14 -3.04
N SER A 279 -1.10 -25.31 -3.11
CA SER A 279 -1.14 -26.16 -4.30
C SER A 279 -2.45 -26.92 -4.50
N SER A 280 -3.34 -26.93 -3.48
CA SER A 280 -4.56 -27.74 -3.47
C SER A 280 -5.86 -26.95 -3.59
N ALA A 281 -5.84 -25.63 -3.45
CA ALA A 281 -7.03 -24.80 -3.55
C ALA A 281 -7.14 -24.16 -4.94
N SER A 282 -8.13 -24.59 -5.73
CA SER A 282 -8.48 -23.94 -7.00
C SER A 282 -9.71 -23.06 -6.80
N TYR A 283 -9.61 -21.81 -7.22
CA TYR A 283 -10.72 -20.87 -7.28
C TYR A 283 -11.04 -20.55 -8.74
N LEU A 284 -12.22 -20.00 -8.99
CA LEU A 284 -12.60 -19.45 -10.29
C LEU A 284 -12.74 -17.95 -10.17
N LEU A 285 -11.93 -17.22 -10.96
CA LEU A 285 -12.14 -15.81 -11.23
C LEU A 285 -13.05 -15.68 -12.46
N ILE A 286 -14.26 -15.17 -12.24
CA ILE A 286 -15.26 -14.95 -13.28
C ILE A 286 -15.32 -13.46 -13.57
N SER A 287 -14.96 -13.08 -14.80
CA SER A 287 -15.19 -11.73 -15.32
C SER A 287 -16.49 -11.70 -16.11
N ILE A 288 -17.31 -10.67 -15.89
CA ILE A 288 -18.65 -10.52 -16.48
C ILE A 288 -18.74 -9.17 -17.17
N ALA A 289 -18.99 -9.20 -18.48
CA ALA A 289 -19.26 -8.02 -19.30
C ALA A 289 -20.71 -8.06 -19.82
N THR A 290 -21.32 -6.88 -19.92
CA THR A 290 -22.64 -6.66 -20.53
C THR A 290 -22.44 -5.97 -21.88
N GLU A 291 -23.37 -6.14 -22.83
CA GLU A 291 -23.26 -5.48 -24.15
C GLU A 291 -23.20 -3.95 -24.08
N ASP A 292 -23.82 -3.34 -23.06
CA ASP A 292 -23.80 -1.88 -22.85
C ASP A 292 -22.51 -1.36 -22.19
N GLN A 293 -21.59 -2.24 -21.77
CA GLN A 293 -20.32 -1.80 -21.19
C GLN A 293 -19.41 -1.26 -22.30
N THR A 294 -19.37 0.06 -22.45
CA THR A 294 -18.46 0.74 -23.35
C THR A 294 -17.16 1.09 -22.62
N GLY A 295 -16.05 0.55 -23.11
CA GLY A 295 -14.71 0.91 -22.63
C GLY A 295 -14.38 2.35 -23.05
N LEU A 296 -14.53 3.30 -22.13
CA LEU A 296 -14.15 4.69 -22.37
C LEU A 296 -12.66 4.87 -22.12
N VAL A 297 -11.86 4.92 -23.19
CA VAL A 297 -10.45 5.31 -23.08
C VAL A 297 -10.36 6.83 -22.90
N PRO A 298 -9.75 7.36 -21.81
CA PRO A 298 -9.71 8.79 -21.56
C PRO A 298 -9.06 9.56 -22.72
N PRO A 299 -9.68 10.65 -23.22
CA PRO A 299 -9.10 11.45 -24.28
C PRO A 299 -7.67 11.92 -23.98
N ASP A 300 -7.37 12.33 -22.75
CA ASP A 300 -6.03 12.82 -22.39
C ASP A 300 -4.94 11.73 -22.51
N ALA A 301 -5.29 10.48 -22.24
CA ALA A 301 -4.38 9.36 -22.46
C ALA A 301 -4.13 9.14 -23.97
N LEU A 302 -5.15 9.31 -24.81
CA LEU A 302 -5.01 9.22 -26.26
C LEU A 302 -4.20 10.38 -26.84
N ARG A 303 -4.30 11.58 -26.28
CA ARG A 303 -3.45 12.73 -26.65
C ARG A 303 -1.99 12.42 -26.40
N ALA A 304 -1.67 11.92 -25.21
CA ALA A 304 -0.30 11.61 -24.82
C ALA A 304 0.32 10.44 -25.61
N LEU A 305 -0.48 9.42 -25.96
CA LEU A 305 0.04 8.22 -26.63
C LEU A 305 0.10 8.31 -28.15
N PHE A 306 -0.71 9.17 -28.77
CA PHE A 306 -0.86 9.24 -30.23
C PHE A 306 -0.68 10.67 -30.78
N ASP A 307 -0.14 11.59 -29.98
CA ASP A 307 0.08 13.01 -30.33
C ASP A 307 -1.17 13.70 -30.90
N LEU A 308 -2.33 13.34 -30.37
CA LEU A 308 -3.62 13.88 -30.79
C LEU A 308 -3.89 15.23 -30.13
N THR A 309 -4.58 16.11 -30.86
CA THR A 309 -5.25 17.28 -30.27
C THR A 309 -6.43 16.86 -29.42
N GLU A 310 -6.94 17.77 -28.61
CA GLU A 310 -8.10 17.50 -27.75
C GLU A 310 -9.33 17.01 -28.54
N ALA A 311 -9.68 17.68 -29.64
CA ALA A 311 -10.83 17.31 -30.47
C ALA A 311 -10.64 15.95 -31.16
N GLU A 312 -9.42 15.66 -31.61
CA GLU A 312 -9.04 14.38 -32.22
C GLU A 312 -9.12 13.22 -31.21
N ALA A 313 -8.65 13.42 -29.99
CA ALA A 313 -8.71 12.43 -28.93
C ALA A 313 -10.14 12.17 -28.43
N GLN A 314 -10.96 13.22 -28.34
CA GLN A 314 -12.40 13.07 -28.04
C GLN A 314 -13.12 12.24 -29.09
N LEU A 315 -12.82 12.47 -30.38
CA LEU A 315 -13.33 11.64 -31.47
C LEU A 315 -12.85 10.20 -31.32
N ALA A 316 -11.54 9.96 -31.17
CA ALA A 316 -10.99 8.61 -31.04
C ALA A 316 -11.59 7.83 -29.86
N SER A 317 -11.75 8.48 -28.70
CA SER A 317 -12.39 7.92 -27.51
C SER A 317 -13.85 7.52 -27.78
N ALA A 318 -14.62 8.41 -28.43
CA ALA A 318 -16.02 8.14 -28.78
C ALA A 318 -16.16 6.98 -29.77
N LEU A 319 -15.27 6.87 -30.76
CA LEU A 319 -15.27 5.76 -31.72
C LEU A 319 -14.97 4.42 -31.05
N VAL A 320 -14.06 4.40 -30.07
CA VAL A 320 -13.74 3.20 -29.27
C VAL A 320 -14.90 2.81 -28.36
N ALA A 321 -15.63 3.80 -27.85
CA ALA A 321 -16.89 3.59 -27.13
C ALA A 321 -18.07 3.17 -28.04
N GLY A 322 -17.82 2.92 -29.34
CA GLY A 322 -18.82 2.40 -30.26
C GLY A 322 -19.67 3.47 -30.97
N MET A 323 -19.40 4.76 -30.77
CA MET A 323 -20.12 5.81 -31.51
C MET A 323 -19.70 5.83 -32.99
N THR A 324 -20.64 6.18 -33.88
CA THR A 324 -20.32 6.54 -35.27
C THR A 324 -19.79 7.98 -35.37
N VAL A 325 -19.14 8.31 -36.48
CA VAL A 325 -18.65 9.67 -36.75
C VAL A 325 -19.80 10.67 -36.80
N GLU A 326 -20.94 10.26 -37.35
CA GLU A 326 -22.17 11.05 -37.45
C GLU A 326 -22.77 11.31 -36.05
N GLN A 327 -22.85 10.28 -35.20
CA GLN A 327 -23.29 10.43 -33.81
C GLN A 327 -22.37 11.34 -33.01
N TYR A 328 -21.05 11.23 -33.21
CA TYR A 328 -20.08 12.11 -32.58
C TYR A 328 -20.26 13.56 -33.04
N ALA A 329 -20.41 13.78 -34.36
CA ALA A 329 -20.62 15.11 -34.93
C ALA A 329 -21.87 15.77 -34.34
N GLN A 330 -22.98 15.03 -34.29
CA GLN A 330 -24.23 15.48 -33.68
C GLN A 330 -24.04 15.81 -32.18
N LYS A 331 -23.41 14.92 -31.42
CA LYS A 331 -23.18 15.11 -29.97
C LYS A 331 -22.29 16.31 -29.66
N ARG A 332 -21.31 16.60 -30.52
CA ARG A 332 -20.36 17.72 -30.36
C ARG A 332 -20.84 19.04 -30.99
N GLY A 333 -21.93 19.03 -31.75
CA GLY A 333 -22.41 20.22 -32.46
C GLY A 333 -21.49 20.67 -33.61
N VAL A 334 -20.77 19.73 -34.23
CA VAL A 334 -19.92 20.00 -35.40
C VAL A 334 -20.50 19.36 -36.66
N THR A 335 -20.09 19.82 -37.83
CA THR A 335 -20.53 19.18 -39.08
C THR A 335 -19.91 17.79 -39.25
N VAL A 336 -20.62 16.88 -39.93
CA VAL A 336 -20.06 15.57 -40.28
C VAL A 336 -18.77 15.70 -41.10
N GLY A 337 -18.66 16.73 -41.95
CA GLY A 337 -17.44 17.03 -42.70
C GLY A 337 -16.25 17.35 -41.78
N THR A 338 -16.48 18.15 -40.74
CA THR A 338 -15.46 18.46 -39.72
C THR A 338 -15.04 17.20 -38.95
N ALA A 339 -15.99 16.36 -38.52
CA ALA A 339 -15.69 15.11 -37.82
C ALA A 339 -14.93 14.11 -38.71
N ARG A 340 -15.25 14.04 -40.01
CA ARG A 340 -14.50 13.22 -40.98
C ARG A 340 -13.10 13.76 -41.23
N TYR A 341 -12.93 15.08 -41.27
CA TYR A 341 -11.60 15.69 -41.33
C TYR A 341 -10.76 15.33 -40.08
N GLN A 342 -11.34 15.47 -38.89
CA GLN A 342 -10.70 15.03 -37.64
C GLN A 342 -10.34 13.55 -37.67
N LEU A 343 -11.23 12.67 -38.15
CA LEU A 343 -10.94 11.24 -38.31
C LEU A 343 -9.71 11.01 -39.20
N ASN A 344 -9.63 11.69 -40.35
CA ASN A 344 -8.47 11.58 -41.23
C ASN A 344 -7.17 12.02 -40.54
N GLN A 345 -7.20 13.11 -39.76
CA GLN A 345 -6.03 13.55 -39.00
C GLN A 345 -5.63 12.53 -37.93
N VAL A 346 -6.60 11.98 -37.19
CA VAL A 346 -6.36 10.92 -36.20
C VAL A 346 -5.72 9.70 -36.86
N LEU A 347 -6.24 9.24 -38.01
CA LEU A 347 -5.70 8.09 -38.72
C LEU A 347 -4.24 8.30 -39.11
N VAL A 348 -3.91 9.48 -39.65
CA VAL A 348 -2.52 9.84 -40.02
C VAL A 348 -1.63 9.85 -38.78
N LYS A 349 -2.02 10.55 -37.71
CA LYS A 349 -1.23 10.69 -36.48
C LYS A 349 -1.04 9.37 -35.74
N SER A 350 -2.04 8.50 -35.72
CA SER A 350 -1.97 7.17 -35.09
C SER A 350 -1.32 6.10 -35.99
N GLY A 351 -0.94 6.43 -37.22
CA GLY A 351 -0.44 5.46 -38.21
C GLY A 351 -1.47 4.37 -38.59
N ALA A 352 -2.76 4.68 -38.50
CA ALA A 352 -3.86 3.81 -38.86
C ALA A 352 -4.28 4.06 -40.32
N ARG A 353 -4.70 3.01 -41.03
CA ARG A 353 -5.17 3.16 -42.43
C ARG A 353 -6.68 3.27 -42.52
N ARG A 354 -7.39 2.71 -41.54
CA ARG A 354 -8.85 2.68 -41.45
C ARG A 354 -9.29 2.88 -40.01
N GLN A 355 -10.54 3.29 -39.79
CA GLN A 355 -11.12 3.46 -38.46
C GLN A 355 -10.98 2.19 -37.59
N ALA A 356 -11.20 1.01 -38.16
CA ALA A 356 -11.02 -0.25 -37.44
C ALA A 356 -9.57 -0.46 -36.96
N ASP A 357 -8.57 0.01 -37.71
CA ASP A 357 -7.16 -0.07 -37.30
C ASP A 357 -6.87 0.87 -36.13
N LEU A 358 -7.47 2.06 -36.13
CA LEU A 358 -7.39 3.00 -35.01
C LEU A 358 -8.00 2.38 -33.75
N VAL A 359 -9.23 1.85 -33.83
CA VAL A 359 -9.90 1.22 -32.68
C VAL A 359 -9.06 0.07 -32.14
N ARG A 360 -8.54 -0.81 -33.01
CA ARG A 360 -7.65 -1.91 -32.62
C ARG A 360 -6.38 -1.41 -31.93
N ARG A 361 -5.74 -0.34 -32.45
CA ARG A 361 -4.53 0.25 -31.84
C ARG A 361 -4.82 0.84 -30.47
N VAL A 362 -5.95 1.53 -30.32
CA VAL A 362 -6.35 2.09 -29.03
C VAL A 362 -6.64 0.98 -28.03
N LEU A 363 -7.40 -0.06 -28.39
CA LEU A 363 -7.72 -1.18 -27.50
C LEU A 363 -6.49 -1.99 -27.04
N ASN A 364 -5.39 -1.96 -27.82
CA ASN A 364 -4.11 -2.58 -27.45
C ASN A 364 -3.13 -1.60 -26.78
N SER A 365 -3.52 -0.35 -26.54
CA SER A 365 -2.66 0.66 -25.92
C SER A 365 -2.65 0.51 -24.40
N ALA A 366 -1.59 1.00 -23.75
CA ALA A 366 -1.53 1.08 -22.29
C ALA A 366 -2.71 1.89 -21.71
N ALA A 367 -3.21 2.89 -22.46
CA ALA A 367 -4.41 3.61 -22.08
C ALA A 367 -5.63 2.70 -22.01
N ALA A 368 -5.85 1.76 -22.93
CA ALA A 368 -6.99 0.84 -22.83
C ALA A 368 -6.85 -0.14 -21.66
N HIS A 369 -5.63 -0.60 -21.37
CA HIS A 369 -5.38 -1.48 -20.21
C HIS A 369 -5.66 -0.79 -18.87
N LEU A 370 -5.46 0.54 -18.78
CA LEU A 370 -5.70 1.34 -17.58
C LEU A 370 -7.03 2.12 -17.57
N ALA A 371 -7.59 2.47 -18.73
CA ALA A 371 -8.86 3.19 -18.92
C ALA A 371 -10.05 2.46 -18.32
N VAL A 372 -9.88 1.16 -18.26
CA VAL A 372 -10.61 0.22 -17.44
C VAL A 372 -10.86 0.80 -16.01
N LEU A 373 -9.99 1.63 -15.44
CA LEU A 373 -10.07 2.11 -14.05
C LEU A 373 -10.66 3.52 -13.87
N GLY A 374 -11.04 4.22 -14.94
CA GLY A 374 -11.20 5.69 -14.92
C GLY A 374 -12.57 6.27 -14.53
N GLN A 375 -13.59 5.48 -14.20
CA GLN A 375 -14.98 6.00 -14.18
C GLN A 375 -15.41 6.84 -12.97
N HIS A 376 -14.62 7.03 -11.91
CA HIS A 376 -15.06 7.87 -10.77
C HIS A 376 -13.93 8.71 -10.17
N MET A 377 -13.48 9.70 -10.94
CA MET A 377 -12.81 10.89 -10.40
C MET A 377 -13.79 12.08 -10.54
N GLU A 378 -14.90 12.06 -9.81
CA GLU A 378 -15.55 13.32 -9.42
C GLU A 378 -14.97 13.69 -8.05
N PRO A 379 -14.40 14.90 -7.89
CA PRO A 379 -14.06 15.40 -6.57
C PRO A 379 -15.38 15.72 -5.86
N ASP A 380 -15.68 15.00 -4.77
CA ASP A 380 -16.68 15.47 -3.81
C ASP A 380 -16.29 16.89 -3.39
N ALA A 381 -17.17 17.84 -3.73
CA ALA A 381 -17.08 19.25 -3.37
C ALA A 381 -17.73 19.50 -2.01
#